data_AF-A0A1X7SEW0-F1
#
_entry.id   AF-A0A1X7SEW0-F1
#
_cell.length_a   1.000
_cell.length_b   1.000
_cell.length_c   1.000
_cell.angle_alpha   90.00
_cell.angle_beta   90.00
_cell.angle_gamma   90.00
#
_symmetry.space_group_name_H-M   'P 1'
#
loop_
_entity.id
_entity.type
_entity.pdbx_description
1 polymer ?
#
loop_
_entity_poly.entity_id
_entity_poly.type
_entity_poly.pdbx_seq_one_letter_code
_entity_poly.pdbx_strand_id
1 'polypeptide(L)'
;MTPLFYEQVLPAVTNMLQSHTTIRLLRIECRDINEESSQPNWIELVQHLYETIFIHPSLEYIEIRAGITSLLVDTLKDQKKTLIDRHRKEQPHKPLPIVNLY
;
A
#
# COMPACT_ATOMS: atom_id res chain seq x y z
N MET A 1 -19.62 7.43 10.27
CA MET A 1 -18.87 7.82 9.05
C MET A 1 -18.25 6.56 8.48
N THR A 2 -18.53 6.23 7.22
CA THR A 2 -18.09 4.98 6.58
C THR A 2 -16.57 4.97 6.40
N PRO A 3 -15.85 3.87 6.70
CA PRO A 3 -14.41 3.74 6.45
C PRO A 3 -14.09 3.60 4.95
N LEU A 4 -14.35 4.66 4.19
CA LEU A 4 -14.17 4.68 2.73
C LEU A 4 -12.73 4.35 2.33
N PHE A 5 -11.75 4.72 3.14
CA PHE A 5 -10.34 4.51 2.80
C PHE A 5 -9.97 3.01 2.74
N TYR A 6 -10.15 2.28 3.84
CA TYR A 6 -9.74 0.88 3.90
C TYR A 6 -10.66 -0.02 3.07
N GLU A 7 -11.98 0.19 3.11
CA GLU A 7 -12.93 -0.71 2.44
C GLU A 7 -13.09 -0.45 0.93
N GLN A 8 -12.83 0.77 0.45
CA GLN A 8 -13.07 1.12 -0.95
C GLN A 8 -11.82 1.61 -1.65
N VAL A 9 -11.12 2.62 -1.09
CA VAL A 9 -9.96 3.23 -1.74
C VAL A 9 -8.82 2.23 -1.86
N LEU A 10 -8.46 1.52 -0.79
CA LEU A 10 -7.35 0.56 -0.85
C LEU A 10 -7.62 -0.58 -1.86
N PRO A 11 -8.78 -1.28 -1.83
CA PRO A 11 -9.09 -2.28 -2.85
C PRO A 11 -9.09 -1.73 -4.28
N ALA A 12 -9.67 -0.54 -4.49
CA ALA A 12 -9.70 0.08 -5.82
C ALA A 12 -8.29 0.39 -6.33
N VAL A 13 -7.42 0.94 -5.48
CA VAL A 13 -6.03 1.23 -5.83
C VAL A 13 -5.25 -0.06 -6.09
N THR A 14 -5.43 -1.09 -5.27
CA THR A 14 -4.78 -2.39 -5.47
C THR A 14 -5.19 -3.02 -6.80
N ASN A 15 -6.48 -3.03 -7.12
CA ASN A 15 -6.99 -3.52 -8.40
C ASN A 15 -6.45 -2.70 -9.59
N MET A 16 -6.34 -1.38 -9.44
CA MET A 16 -5.74 -0.50 -10.44
C MET A 16 -4.27 -0.87 -10.66
N LEU A 17 -3.47 -1.04 -9.59
CA LEU A 17 -2.07 -1.42 -9.71
C LEU A 17 -1.91 -2.83 -10.35
N GLN A 18 -2.77 -3.79 -10.01
CA GLN A 18 -2.73 -5.12 -10.63
C GLN A 18 -3.09 -5.11 -12.12
N SER A 19 -4.00 -4.23 -12.54
CA SER A 19 -4.44 -4.13 -13.94
C SER A 19 -3.56 -3.23 -14.81
N HIS A 20 -2.81 -2.29 -14.21
CA HIS A 20 -2.02 -1.31 -14.94
C HIS A 20 -0.53 -1.40 -14.65
N THR A 21 0.20 -2.12 -15.51
CA THR A 21 1.62 -2.38 -15.29
C THR A 21 2.56 -1.18 -15.46
N THR A 22 2.11 -0.09 -16.08
CA THR A 22 2.96 1.05 -16.49
C THR A 22 2.99 2.21 -15.50
N ILE A 23 2.22 2.14 -14.41
CA ILE A 23 2.20 3.21 -13.40
C ILE A 23 3.56 3.27 -12.71
N ARG A 24 4.22 4.43 -12.78
CA ARG A 24 5.52 4.69 -12.15
C ARG A 24 5.43 5.46 -10.84
N LEU A 25 4.46 6.36 -10.75
CA LEU A 25 4.25 7.26 -9.62
C LEU A 25 2.79 7.20 -9.19
N LEU A 26 2.53 7.04 -7.90
CA LEU A 26 1.20 7.09 -7.33
C LEU A 26 1.19 7.97 -6.06
N ARG A 27 0.18 8.83 -5.94
CA ARG A 27 -0.09 9.57 -4.71
C ARG A 27 -1.52 9.33 -4.27
N ILE A 28 -1.69 9.00 -2.99
CA ILE A 28 -2.97 8.79 -2.33
C ILE A 28 -3.08 9.84 -1.22
N GLU A 29 -4.16 10.62 -1.20
CA GLU A 29 -4.41 11.62 -0.16
C GLU A 29 -5.80 11.39 0.43
N CYS A 30 -5.85 11.18 1.75
CA CYS A 30 -7.06 10.98 2.53
C CYS A 30 -6.99 11.82 3.81
N ARG A 31 -7.79 12.88 3.87
CA ARG A 31 -7.76 13.86 4.99
C ARG A 31 -8.56 13.42 6.20
N ASP A 32 -9.67 12.72 5.99
CA ASP A 32 -10.63 12.38 7.04
C ASP A 32 -10.80 10.85 7.11
N ILE A 33 -10.10 10.20 8.03
CA ILE A 33 -10.25 8.76 8.29
C ILE A 33 -10.79 8.59 9.70
N ASN A 34 -11.88 7.82 9.83
CA ASN A 34 -12.51 7.58 11.12
C ASN A 34 -11.81 6.40 11.85
N GLU A 35 -11.06 6.68 12.91
CA GLU A 35 -10.28 5.68 13.66
C GLU A 35 -11.16 4.61 14.34
N GLU A 36 -12.36 4.99 14.78
CA GLU A 36 -13.32 4.12 15.47
C GLU A 36 -13.91 3.00 14.61
N SER A 37 -13.65 3.01 13.31
CA SER A 37 -14.21 2.02 12.40
C SER A 37 -13.35 0.76 12.27
N SER A 38 -12.37 0.57 13.16
CA SER A 38 -11.35 -0.50 13.20
C SER A 38 -11.95 -1.91 13.14
N GLN A 39 -12.30 -2.31 11.92
CA GLN A 39 -12.70 -3.66 11.59
C GLN A 39 -11.45 -4.54 11.45
N PRO A 40 -11.55 -5.84 11.79
CA PRO A 40 -10.40 -6.75 11.82
C PRO A 40 -9.70 -6.94 10.47
N ASN A 41 -10.39 -6.70 9.34
CA ASN A 41 -9.88 -7.05 8.00
C ASN A 41 -8.94 -6.00 7.38
N TRP A 42 -8.74 -4.84 8.00
CA TRP A 42 -7.93 -3.78 7.39
C TRP A 42 -6.45 -4.14 7.27
N ILE A 43 -5.94 -4.92 8.22
CA ILE A 43 -4.54 -5.38 8.21
C ILE A 43 -4.30 -6.19 6.92
N GLU A 44 -5.21 -7.09 6.55
CA GLU A 44 -5.09 -7.90 5.35
C GLU A 44 -5.13 -7.04 4.07
N LEU A 45 -6.01 -6.03 4.03
CA LEU A 45 -6.09 -5.10 2.88
C LEU A 45 -4.81 -4.27 2.73
N VAL A 46 -4.24 -3.81 3.83
CA VAL A 46 -2.98 -3.06 3.83
C VAL A 46 -1.80 -3.96 3.46
N GLN A 47 -1.77 -5.21 3.94
CA GLN A 47 -0.78 -6.20 3.52
C GLN A 47 -0.84 -6.45 2.01
N HIS A 48 -2.03 -6.70 1.48
CA HIS A 48 -2.22 -6.97 0.06
C HIS A 48 -1.84 -5.77 -0.83
N LEU A 49 -2.11 -4.55 -0.37
CA LEU A 49 -1.64 -3.33 -1.02
C LEU A 49 -0.11 -3.31 -1.11
N TYR A 50 0.59 -3.54 0.00
CA TYR A 50 2.07 -3.51 0.00
C TYR A 50 2.68 -4.63 -0.82
N GLU A 51 2.12 -5.84 -0.79
CA GLU A 51 2.56 -6.91 -1.68
C GLU A 51 2.49 -6.47 -3.14
N THR A 52 1.35 -5.90 -3.54
CA THR A 52 1.13 -5.39 -4.89
C THR A 52 2.11 -4.28 -5.25
N ILE A 53 2.35 -3.32 -4.36
CA ILE A 53 3.32 -2.23 -4.56
C ILE A 53 4.73 -2.78 -4.78
N PHE A 54 5.18 -3.70 -3.94
CA PHE A 54 6.55 -4.20 -3.99
C PHE A 54 6.82 -5.10 -5.20
N ILE A 55 5.81 -5.74 -5.77
CA ILE A 55 5.97 -6.55 -6.99
C ILE A 55 5.44 -5.84 -8.23
N HIS A 56 4.99 -4.58 -8.13
CA HIS A 56 4.46 -3.88 -9.29
C HIS A 56 5.56 -3.67 -10.34
N PRO A 57 5.35 -4.02 -11.61
CA PRO A 57 6.42 -4.04 -12.62
C PRO A 57 7.06 -2.68 -12.87
N SER A 58 6.29 -1.58 -12.92
CA SER A 58 6.85 -0.24 -13.19
C SER A 58 6.78 0.74 -12.04
N LEU A 59 6.21 0.38 -10.88
CA LEU A 59 6.04 1.36 -9.79
C LEU A 59 7.40 1.68 -9.18
N GLU A 60 7.72 2.96 -9.08
CA GLU A 60 8.99 3.46 -8.54
C GLU A 60 8.77 4.26 -7.26
N TYR A 61 7.64 4.96 -7.17
CA TYR A 61 7.33 5.82 -6.04
C TYR A 61 5.85 5.75 -5.68
N ILE A 62 5.57 5.67 -4.39
CA ILE A 62 4.25 5.86 -3.83
C ILE A 62 4.29 6.77 -2.61
N GLU A 63 3.36 7.71 -2.56
CA GLU A 63 3.10 8.56 -1.41
C GLU A 63 1.68 8.31 -0.91
N ILE A 64 1.52 8.03 0.37
CA ILE A 64 0.22 7.89 1.02
C ILE A 64 0.15 8.92 2.16
N ARG A 65 -0.72 9.91 1.98
CA ARG A 65 -1.03 10.93 2.99
C ARG A 65 -2.37 10.58 3.63
N ALA A 66 -2.36 10.04 4.83
CA ALA A 66 -3.54 9.51 5.49
C ALA A 66 -3.53 9.90 6.97
N GLY A 67 -4.62 10.49 7.46
CA GLY A 67 -4.73 10.92 8.87
C GLY A 67 -4.50 9.81 9.91
N ILE A 68 -4.60 8.53 9.51
CA ILE A 68 -4.26 7.35 10.31
C ILE A 68 -2.97 6.74 9.76
N THR A 69 -1.84 7.26 10.22
CA THR A 69 -0.50 6.83 9.81
C THR A 69 -0.04 5.56 10.51
N SER A 70 -0.48 5.31 11.76
CA SER A 70 0.01 4.20 12.58
C SER A 70 -0.20 2.84 11.94
N LEU A 71 -1.43 2.51 11.50
CA LEU A 71 -1.72 1.19 10.92
C LEU A 71 -0.90 0.91 9.65
N LEU A 72 -0.78 1.90 8.75
CA LEU A 72 0.00 1.76 7.52
C LEU A 72 1.49 1.58 7.81
N VAL A 73 2.02 2.34 8.77
CA VAL A 73 3.43 2.30 9.19
C VAL A 73 3.75 0.99 9.91
N ASP A 74 2.93 0.59 10.87
CA ASP A 74 3.12 -0.63 11.67
C ASP A 74 3.03 -1.87 10.78
N THR A 75 2.00 -1.94 9.92
CA THR A 75 1.83 -3.05 8.99
C THR A 75 2.99 -3.13 7.99
N LEU A 76 3.52 -2.00 7.50
CA LEU A 76 4.72 -2.00 6.65
C LEU A 76 5.94 -2.50 7.42
N LYS A 77 6.12 -2.06 8.66
CA LYS A 77 7.26 -2.44 9.51
C LYS A 77 7.28 -3.94 9.79
N ASP A 78 6.12 -4.52 10.11
CA ASP A 78 5.99 -5.94 10.46
C ASP A 78 6.34 -6.87 9.30
N GLN A 79 5.94 -6.52 8.08
CA GLN A 79 6.14 -7.37 6.90
C GLN A 79 7.30 -6.93 6.00
N LYS A 80 8.04 -5.85 6.36
CA LYS A 80 9.07 -5.22 5.51
C LYS A 80 10.06 -6.22 4.93
N LYS A 81 10.53 -7.14 5.77
CA LYS A 81 11.51 -8.17 5.36
C LYS A 81 10.92 -9.07 4.27
N THR A 82 9.72 -9.60 4.49
CA THR A 82 9.01 -10.47 3.55
C THR A 82 8.77 -9.78 2.20
N LEU A 83 8.37 -8.51 2.21
CA LEU A 83 8.17 -7.72 0.99
C LEU A 83 9.47 -7.54 0.18
N ILE A 84 10.59 -7.24 0.86
CA ILE A 84 11.89 -7.09 0.21
C ILE A 84 12.37 -8.42 -0.36
N ASP A 85 12.25 -9.51 0.41
CA ASP A 85 12.66 -10.84 -0.03
C ASP A 85 11.85 -11.28 -1.25
N ARG A 86 10.53 -11.03 -1.25
CA ARG A 86 9.64 -11.29 -2.38
C ARG A 86 9.99 -10.44 -3.60
N HIS A 87 10.18 -9.14 -3.43
CA HIS A 87 10.60 -8.25 -4.52
C HIS A 87 11.91 -8.70 -5.17
N ARG A 88 12.93 -9.05 -4.37
CA ARG A 88 14.22 -9.54 -4.89
C ARG A 88 14.10 -10.86 -5.62
N LYS A 89 13.16 -11.73 -5.20
CA LYS A 89 12.89 -13.00 -5.87
C LYS A 89 12.17 -12.81 -7.20
N GLU A 90 11.14 -11.97 -7.24
CA GLU A 90 10.29 -11.76 -8.41
C GLU A 90 10.91 -10.77 -9.42
N GLN A 91 11.66 -9.77 -8.95
CA GLN A 91 12.21 -8.67 -9.74
C GLN A 91 13.67 -8.33 -9.33
N PRO A 92 14.62 -9.27 -9.47
CA PRO A 92 15.97 -9.15 -8.90
C PRO A 92 16.78 -7.95 -9.38
N HIS A 93 16.49 -7.43 -10.58
CA HIS A 93 17.22 -6.31 -11.18
C HIS A 93 16.55 -4.95 -10.95
N LYS A 94 15.35 -4.94 -10.37
CA LYS A 94 14.61 -3.71 -10.13
C LYS A 94 15.00 -3.14 -8.76
N PRO A 95 15.13 -1.81 -8.62
CA PRO A 95 15.21 -1.20 -7.30
C PRO A 95 13.87 -1.35 -6.56
N LEU A 96 13.94 -1.37 -5.22
CA LEU A 96 12.76 -1.32 -4.38
C LEU A 96 11.98 0.00 -4.64
N PRO A 97 10.63 -0.04 -4.64
CA PRO A 97 9.86 1.18 -4.73
C PRO A 97 10.08 2.05 -3.48
N ILE A 98 10.09 3.35 -3.68
CA ILE A 98 10.13 4.33 -2.58
C ILE A 98 8.71 4.47 -2.04
N VAL A 99 8.55 4.24 -0.73
CA VAL A 99 7.26 4.32 -0.03
C VAL A 99 7.33 5.42 1.02
N ASN A 100 6.59 6.50 0.79
CA ASN A 100 6.46 7.62 1.73
C ASN A 100 5.06 7.61 2.37
N LEU A 101 5.01 7.62 3.70
CA LEU A 101 3.78 7.65 4.48
C LEU A 101 3.76 8.94 5.31
N TYR A 102 2.68 9.73 5.23
CA TYR A 102 2.49 11.00 5.93
C TYR A 102 1.12 11.12 6.57
#